data_AF-A0A5E4QYD0-F1
#
_entry.id   AF-A0A5E4QYD0-F1
#
_cell.length_a   1.000
_cell.length_b   1.000
_cell.length_c   1.000
_cell.angle_alpha   90.00
_cell.angle_beta   90.00
_cell.angle_gamma   90.00
#
_symmetry.space_group_name_H-M   'P 1'
#
loop_
_entity.id
_entity.type
_entity.pdbx_description
1 polymer ?
#
loop_
_entity_poly.entity_id
_entity_poly.type
_entity_poly.pdbx_seq_one_letter_code
_entity_poly.pdbx_strand_id
1 'polypeptide(L)'
;MILTILSVLYSALYYLCLFLINLLTVLPLGIDVGLFGVAAYFTTKLKRPDPENVSHIFGPEHGSKEGDSHPERILKCIAHRGAGLDAPENTLEAFKYCLERDCNFVELDVRTSKDGQLVLLHDRGLERLTGANISNVQAMDWESLKSFDVGAKHPNREHFRDVRLCLLEEAIDYLLANKVKMIIDIKGEDKQMVNGIVQTFASNPVLYKYAVVTSFNPFMLYQIRKRDPEIVGALTCSGDGRLAGAP
;
A
#
# COMPACT_ATOMS: atom_id res chain seq x y z
N MET A 1 59.12 29.06 38.42
CA MET A 1 57.92 29.26 39.27
C MET A 1 56.90 30.18 38.61
N ILE A 2 57.23 31.44 38.29
CA ILE A 2 56.30 32.41 37.66
C ILE A 2 55.79 31.94 36.29
N LEU A 3 56.68 31.48 35.40
CA LEU A 3 56.32 30.94 34.08
C LEU A 3 55.36 29.73 34.17
N THR A 4 55.55 28.87 35.17
CA THR A 4 54.70 27.70 35.42
C THR A 4 53.30 28.11 35.91
N ILE A 5 53.22 29.14 36.76
CA ILE A 5 51.94 29.67 37.23
C ILE A 5 51.17 30.33 36.08
N LEU A 6 51.86 31.11 35.25
CA LEU A 6 51.28 31.73 34.05
C LEU A 6 50.76 30.69 33.04
N SER A 7 51.51 29.61 32.79
CA SER A 7 51.07 28.56 31.89
C SER A 7 49.83 27.83 32.42
N VAL A 8 49.78 27.55 33.72
CA VAL A 8 48.60 26.91 34.35
C VAL A 8 47.37 27.81 34.27
N LEU A 9 47.51 29.12 34.56
CA LEU A 9 46.41 30.07 34.45
C LEU A 9 45.92 30.25 33.00
N TYR A 10 46.84 30.30 32.03
CA TYR A 10 46.50 30.36 30.62
C TYR A 10 45.73 29.10 30.17
N SER A 11 46.22 27.91 30.52
CA SER A 11 45.52 26.66 30.21
C SER A 11 44.14 26.59 30.88
N ALA A 12 44.03 26.98 32.15
CA ALA A 12 42.74 27.02 32.84
C ALA A 12 41.74 27.97 32.16
N LEU A 13 42.18 29.16 31.76
CA LEU A 13 41.37 30.12 31.02
C LEU A 13 40.96 29.58 29.64
N TYR A 14 41.90 28.94 28.92
CA TYR A 14 41.62 28.33 27.62
C TYR A 14 40.55 27.23 27.71
N TYR A 15 40.67 26.31 28.68
CA TYR A 15 39.66 25.25 28.87
C TYR A 15 38.33 25.80 29.37
N LEU A 16 38.31 26.85 30.20
CA LEU A 16 37.09 27.54 30.60
C LEU A 16 36.38 28.19 29.40
N CYS A 17 37.12 28.87 28.52
CA CYS A 17 36.57 29.43 27.27
C CYS A 17 36.00 28.34 26.36
N LEU A 18 36.73 27.23 26.17
CA LEU A 18 36.22 26.08 25.40
C LEU A 18 34.95 25.49 26.03
N PHE A 19 34.91 25.35 27.35
CA PHE A 19 33.71 24.86 28.05
C PHE A 19 32.53 25.80 27.85
N LEU A 20 32.72 27.11 28.00
CA LEU A 20 31.66 28.11 27.79
C LEU A 20 31.17 28.14 26.33
N ILE A 21 32.08 28.04 25.35
CA ILE A 21 31.71 27.95 23.93
C ILE A 21 30.87 26.70 23.69
N ASN A 22 31.29 25.53 24.18
CA ASN A 22 30.51 24.30 24.02
C ASN A 22 29.15 24.39 24.73
N LEU A 23 29.10 24.95 25.93
CA LEU A 23 27.86 25.13 26.68
C LEU A 23 26.88 26.08 25.95
N LEU A 24 27.39 27.13 25.31
CA LEU A 24 26.58 28.12 24.60
C LEU A 24 26.21 27.72 23.17
N THR A 25 26.91 26.76 22.56
CA THR A 25 26.69 26.38 21.16
C THR A 25 26.17 24.95 21.00
N VAL A 26 26.76 23.97 21.68
CA VAL A 26 26.42 22.55 21.52
C VAL A 26 25.14 22.19 22.28
N LEU A 27 24.97 22.71 23.49
CA LEU A 27 23.77 22.40 24.30
C LEU A 27 22.49 22.97 23.68
N PRO A 28 22.43 24.25 23.23
CA PRO A 28 21.25 24.78 22.55
C PRO A 28 20.98 24.08 21.22
N LEU A 29 22.03 23.81 20.42
CA LEU A 29 21.87 23.05 19.17
C LEU A 29 21.31 21.66 19.42
N GLY A 30 21.76 20.97 20.48
CA GLY A 30 21.24 19.67 20.88
C GLY A 30 19.76 19.72 21.30
N ILE A 31 19.35 20.77 22.01
CA ILE A 31 17.95 21.00 22.39
C ILE A 31 17.12 21.29 21.13
N ASP A 32 17.58 22.15 20.23
CA ASP A 32 16.87 22.49 18.99
C ASP A 32 16.69 21.28 18.08
N VAL A 33 17.73 20.48 17.89
CA VAL A 33 17.68 19.22 17.14
C VAL A 33 16.75 18.22 17.84
N GLY A 34 16.78 18.15 19.17
CA GLY A 34 15.87 17.31 19.96
C GLY A 34 14.41 17.73 19.80
N LEU A 35 14.11 19.01 19.94
CA LEU A 35 12.77 19.59 19.76
C LEU A 35 12.28 19.38 18.32
N PHE A 36 13.15 19.59 17.33
CA PHE A 36 12.83 19.32 15.93
C PHE A 36 12.53 17.84 15.69
N GLY A 37 13.33 16.93 16.26
CA GLY A 37 13.10 15.49 16.16
C GLY A 37 11.78 15.05 16.82
N VAL A 38 11.46 15.60 18.00
CA VAL A 38 10.18 15.36 18.68
C VAL A 38 9.00 15.90 17.85
N ALA A 39 9.11 17.13 17.35
CA ALA A 39 8.09 17.72 16.49
C ALA A 39 7.92 16.92 15.19
N ALA A 40 9.01 16.51 14.55
CA ALA A 40 8.99 15.66 13.37
C ALA A 40 8.32 14.31 13.66
N TYR A 41 8.62 13.67 14.80
CA TYR A 41 7.96 12.43 15.21
C TYR A 41 6.45 12.61 15.34
N PHE A 42 5.97 13.62 16.09
CA PHE A 42 4.53 13.82 16.30
C PHE A 42 3.79 14.29 15.04
N THR A 43 4.46 15.03 14.15
CA THR A 43 3.87 15.49 12.88
C THR A 43 3.87 14.43 11.80
N THR A 44 4.84 13.50 11.78
CA THR A 44 4.94 12.45 10.75
C THR A 44 4.37 11.12 11.21
N LYS A 45 4.21 10.88 12.51
CA LYS A 45 3.63 9.62 13.00
C LYS A 45 2.24 9.39 12.43
N LEU A 46 2.04 8.20 11.85
CA LEU A 46 0.73 7.73 11.44
C LEU A 46 -0.04 7.22 12.66
N LYS A 47 -1.34 7.54 12.72
CA LYS A 47 -2.27 6.87 13.64
C LYS A 47 -2.29 5.38 13.28
N ARG A 48 -2.40 4.49 14.26
CA ARG A 48 -2.65 3.07 13.98
C ARG A 48 -4.09 2.93 13.45
N PRO A 49 -4.34 2.04 12.48
CA PRO A 49 -5.71 1.77 12.06
C PRO A 49 -6.52 1.20 13.23
N ASP A 50 -7.83 1.39 13.21
CA ASP A 50 -8.73 0.81 14.21
C ASP A 50 -8.57 -0.72 14.21
N PRO A 51 -8.20 -1.36 15.34
CA PRO A 51 -8.12 -2.81 15.44
C PRO A 51 -9.41 -3.54 15.05
N GLU A 52 -10.58 -2.92 15.25
CA GLU A 52 -11.87 -3.48 14.83
C GLU A 52 -11.97 -3.56 13.31
N ASN A 53 -11.50 -2.56 12.57
CA ASN A 53 -11.45 -2.60 11.12
C ASN A 53 -10.54 -3.73 10.62
N VAL A 54 -9.37 -3.90 11.25
CA VAL A 54 -8.44 -5.01 10.93
C VAL A 54 -9.11 -6.37 11.18
N SER A 55 -9.78 -6.53 12.32
CA SER A 55 -10.52 -7.76 12.67
C SER A 55 -11.71 -8.00 11.73
N HIS A 56 -12.43 -6.96 11.32
CA HIS A 56 -13.49 -7.06 10.34
C HIS A 56 -12.98 -7.54 8.98
N ILE A 57 -11.81 -7.08 8.54
CA ILE A 57 -11.19 -7.49 7.27
C ILE A 57 -10.66 -8.93 7.38
N PHE A 58 -9.76 -9.23 8.30
CA PHE A 58 -9.08 -10.54 8.29
C PHE A 58 -9.80 -11.64 9.08
N GLY A 59 -10.75 -11.26 9.93
CA GLY A 59 -11.38 -12.20 10.86
C GLY A 59 -10.44 -12.62 12.00
N PRO A 60 -10.88 -13.56 12.85
CA PRO A 60 -10.08 -14.09 13.94
C PRO A 60 -8.90 -14.92 13.41
N GLU A 61 -7.81 -14.93 14.16
CA GLU A 61 -6.65 -15.78 13.88
C GLU A 61 -7.03 -17.27 13.96
N HIS A 62 -6.42 -18.07 13.08
CA HIS A 62 -6.62 -19.51 13.08
C HIS A 62 -6.04 -20.14 14.36
N GLY A 63 -6.84 -20.97 15.06
CA GLY A 63 -6.46 -21.59 16.34
C GLY A 63 -6.62 -20.68 17.57
N SER A 64 -7.19 -19.48 17.41
CA SER A 64 -7.61 -18.64 18.54
C SER A 64 -8.95 -19.10 19.10
N LYS A 65 -9.24 -18.80 20.37
CA LYS A 65 -10.55 -19.12 21.00
C LYS A 65 -11.74 -18.53 20.22
N GLU A 66 -11.57 -17.33 19.66
CA GLU A 66 -12.62 -16.70 18.84
C GLU A 66 -12.79 -17.43 17.50
N GLY A 67 -11.67 -17.80 16.86
CA GLY A 67 -11.68 -18.59 15.62
C GLY A 67 -12.33 -19.96 15.80
N ASP A 68 -12.03 -20.65 16.89
CA ASP A 68 -12.65 -21.95 17.22
C ASP A 68 -14.18 -21.83 17.43
N SER A 69 -14.63 -20.66 17.92
CA SER A 69 -16.05 -20.39 18.16
C SER A 69 -16.80 -19.90 16.90
N HIS A 70 -16.08 -19.34 15.93
CA HIS A 70 -16.63 -18.77 14.68
C HIS A 70 -15.79 -19.18 13.45
N PRO A 71 -15.73 -20.48 13.12
CA PRO A 71 -14.88 -20.99 12.04
C PRO A 71 -15.24 -20.43 10.65
N GLU A 72 -16.46 -19.93 10.47
CA GLU A 72 -16.94 -19.25 9.27
C GLU A 72 -16.31 -17.86 9.06
N ARG A 73 -15.79 -17.23 10.12
CA ARG A 73 -15.13 -15.92 10.06
C ARG A 73 -13.63 -16.02 9.77
N ILE A 74 -13.05 -17.21 9.86
CA ILE A 74 -11.61 -17.43 9.62
C ILE A 74 -11.31 -17.27 8.13
N LEU A 75 -10.29 -16.47 7.83
CA LEU A 75 -9.72 -16.37 6.49
C LEU A 75 -9.03 -17.68 6.10
N LYS A 76 -9.57 -18.37 5.09
CA LYS A 76 -9.03 -19.66 4.60
C LYS A 76 -8.12 -19.50 3.38
N CYS A 77 -8.47 -18.60 2.48
CA CYS A 77 -7.80 -18.42 1.20
C CYS A 77 -7.97 -16.97 0.73
N ILE A 78 -6.90 -16.40 0.16
CA ILE A 78 -6.95 -15.15 -0.59
C ILE A 78 -6.66 -15.50 -2.05
N ALA A 79 -7.63 -15.25 -2.94
CA ALA A 79 -7.44 -15.48 -4.36
C ALA A 79 -6.59 -14.37 -4.98
N HIS A 80 -5.31 -14.65 -5.20
CA HIS A 80 -4.35 -13.74 -5.81
C HIS A 80 -4.80 -13.36 -7.23
N ARG A 81 -4.94 -12.04 -7.48
CA ARG A 81 -5.49 -11.42 -8.69
C ARG A 81 -6.87 -11.97 -9.09
N GLY A 82 -7.68 -12.38 -8.13
CA GLY A 82 -8.97 -13.03 -8.38
C GLY A 82 -8.86 -14.46 -8.91
N ALA A 83 -7.89 -15.26 -8.44
CA ALA A 83 -7.59 -16.60 -8.99
C ALA A 83 -7.05 -16.52 -10.43
N GLY A 84 -6.09 -15.62 -10.63
CA GLY A 84 -5.50 -15.30 -11.94
C GLY A 84 -4.80 -16.45 -12.67
N LEU A 85 -4.67 -17.63 -12.03
CA LEU A 85 -4.18 -18.85 -12.68
C LEU A 85 -5.30 -19.63 -13.37
N ASP A 86 -6.53 -19.49 -12.89
CA ASP A 86 -7.68 -20.25 -13.37
C ASP A 86 -8.55 -19.44 -14.33
N ALA A 87 -8.63 -18.12 -14.14
CA ALA A 87 -9.35 -17.15 -14.95
C ALA A 87 -8.47 -15.92 -15.22
N PRO A 88 -8.73 -15.12 -16.29
CA PRO A 88 -7.89 -13.96 -16.61
C PRO A 88 -7.75 -12.98 -15.43
N GLU A 89 -6.53 -12.84 -14.91
CA GLU A 89 -6.23 -12.06 -13.70
C GLU A 89 -6.82 -10.64 -13.71
N ASN A 90 -7.23 -10.14 -12.53
CA ASN A 90 -7.69 -8.75 -12.34
C ASN A 90 -8.96 -8.36 -13.15
N THR A 91 -9.88 -9.31 -13.36
CA THR A 91 -11.11 -9.12 -14.14
C THR A 91 -12.36 -9.54 -13.35
N LEU A 92 -13.55 -9.11 -13.80
CA LEU A 92 -14.81 -9.57 -13.20
C LEU A 92 -15.02 -11.08 -13.36
N GLU A 93 -14.55 -11.67 -14.45
CA GLU A 93 -14.56 -13.12 -14.71
C GLU A 93 -13.77 -13.88 -13.66
N ALA A 94 -12.60 -13.36 -13.27
CA ALA A 94 -11.77 -13.92 -12.22
C ALA A 94 -12.45 -13.85 -10.85
N PHE A 95 -13.07 -12.70 -10.52
CA PHE A 95 -13.82 -12.55 -9.27
C PHE A 95 -15.08 -13.44 -9.22
N LYS A 96 -15.80 -13.60 -10.33
CA LYS A 96 -16.91 -14.58 -10.46
C LYS A 96 -16.42 -16.01 -10.21
N TYR A 97 -15.31 -16.38 -10.83
CA TYR A 97 -14.72 -17.71 -10.67
C TYR A 97 -14.35 -18.04 -9.22
N CYS A 98 -13.84 -17.04 -8.47
CA CYS A 98 -13.55 -17.16 -7.04
C CYS A 98 -14.81 -17.45 -6.21
N LEU A 99 -15.87 -16.68 -6.45
CA LEU A 99 -17.14 -16.80 -5.74
C LEU A 99 -17.80 -18.16 -5.96
N GLU A 100 -17.74 -18.70 -7.17
CA GLU A 100 -18.24 -20.05 -7.49
C GLU A 100 -17.51 -21.16 -6.72
N ARG A 101 -16.36 -20.86 -6.10
CA ARG A 101 -15.53 -21.79 -5.32
C ARG A 101 -15.48 -21.43 -3.84
N ASP A 102 -16.46 -20.66 -3.36
CA ASP A 102 -16.58 -20.21 -1.98
C ASP A 102 -15.35 -19.40 -1.49
N CYS A 103 -14.60 -18.80 -2.40
CA CYS A 103 -13.52 -17.88 -2.05
C CYS A 103 -14.08 -16.45 -1.95
N ASN A 104 -14.15 -15.94 -0.73
CA ASN A 104 -14.73 -14.64 -0.40
C ASN A 104 -13.67 -13.60 0.03
N PHE A 105 -12.41 -13.82 -0.35
CA PHE A 105 -11.33 -12.85 -0.16
C PHE A 105 -10.44 -12.88 -1.40
N VAL A 106 -10.27 -11.73 -2.06
CA VAL A 106 -9.46 -11.59 -3.27
C VAL A 106 -8.34 -10.58 -3.05
N GLU A 107 -7.24 -10.74 -3.78
CA GLU A 107 -6.27 -9.67 -4.00
C GLU A 107 -6.41 -9.18 -5.44
N LEU A 108 -6.18 -7.89 -5.65
CA LEU A 108 -6.21 -7.22 -6.95
C LEU A 108 -5.12 -6.15 -7.03
N ASP A 109 -4.64 -5.90 -8.25
CA ASP A 109 -3.56 -4.95 -8.52
C ASP A 109 -4.13 -3.69 -9.18
N VAL A 110 -3.74 -2.50 -8.72
CA VAL A 110 -4.25 -1.24 -9.27
C VAL A 110 -3.14 -0.40 -9.90
N ARG A 111 -3.42 0.11 -11.10
CA ARG A 111 -2.63 1.13 -11.80
C ARG A 111 -3.49 2.31 -12.21
N THR A 112 -2.83 3.38 -12.63
CA THR A 112 -3.51 4.59 -13.11
C THR A 112 -3.38 4.70 -14.62
N SER A 113 -4.46 5.05 -15.31
CA SER A 113 -4.42 5.51 -16.70
C SER A 113 -3.95 6.97 -16.77
N LYS A 114 -3.72 7.48 -17.98
CA LYS A 114 -3.30 8.88 -18.21
C LYS A 114 -4.33 9.91 -17.72
N ASP A 115 -5.61 9.59 -17.93
CA ASP A 115 -6.76 10.39 -17.50
C ASP A 115 -7.16 10.17 -16.03
N GLY A 116 -6.33 9.46 -15.25
CA GLY A 116 -6.50 9.32 -13.81
C GLY A 116 -7.47 8.24 -13.35
N GLN A 117 -7.92 7.36 -14.25
CA GLN A 117 -8.78 6.23 -13.90
C GLN A 117 -7.94 5.15 -13.20
N LEU A 118 -8.53 4.51 -12.19
CA LEU A 118 -7.93 3.37 -11.50
C LEU A 118 -8.31 2.08 -12.21
N VAL A 119 -7.32 1.45 -12.84
CA VAL A 119 -7.47 0.27 -13.69
C VAL A 119 -6.86 -0.93 -13.00
N LEU A 120 -7.55 -2.07 -13.03
CA LEU A 120 -7.02 -3.32 -12.50
C LEU A 120 -5.99 -3.93 -13.47
N LEU A 121 -4.72 -3.93 -13.07
CA LEU A 121 -3.62 -4.46 -13.87
C LEU A 121 -2.34 -4.59 -13.04
N HIS A 122 -1.70 -5.77 -13.09
CA HIS A 122 -0.41 -5.98 -12.43
C HIS A 122 0.76 -5.27 -13.12
N ASP A 123 0.92 -5.51 -14.42
CA ASP A 123 2.10 -5.06 -15.17
C ASP A 123 1.98 -3.61 -15.61
N ARG A 124 3.12 -2.95 -15.87
CA ARG A 124 3.10 -1.58 -16.41
C ARG A 124 2.42 -1.52 -17.78
N GLY A 125 2.54 -2.57 -18.59
CA GLY A 125 2.03 -2.67 -19.95
C GLY A 125 1.05 -3.82 -20.15
N LEU A 126 0.62 -4.03 -21.40
CA LEU A 126 -0.38 -5.04 -21.76
C LEU A 126 0.18 -6.25 -22.51
N GLU A 127 1.45 -6.23 -22.90
CA GLU A 127 2.04 -7.23 -23.80
C GLU A 127 1.89 -8.68 -23.32
N ARG A 128 2.04 -8.92 -22.00
CA ARG A 128 1.91 -10.27 -21.42
C ARG A 128 0.50 -10.83 -21.57
N LEU A 129 -0.53 -10.00 -21.40
CA LEU A 129 -1.93 -10.43 -21.39
C LEU A 129 -2.56 -10.42 -22.78
N THR A 130 -2.23 -9.41 -23.59
CA THR A 130 -2.91 -9.13 -24.86
C THR A 130 -2.02 -9.39 -26.08
N GLY A 131 -0.70 -9.30 -25.93
CA GLY A 131 0.25 -9.28 -27.04
C GLY A 131 0.39 -7.94 -27.75
N ALA A 132 -0.36 -6.91 -27.34
CA ALA A 132 -0.15 -5.56 -27.84
C ALA A 132 1.15 -4.98 -27.26
N ASN A 133 1.97 -4.36 -28.11
CA ASN A 133 3.21 -3.70 -27.70
C ASN A 133 2.93 -2.36 -27.02
N ILE A 134 2.33 -2.43 -25.83
CA ILE A 134 2.02 -1.30 -24.95
C ILE A 134 2.83 -1.51 -23.69
N SER A 135 3.83 -0.67 -23.47
CA SER A 135 4.76 -0.78 -22.35
C SER A 135 4.31 -0.05 -21.08
N ASN A 136 3.41 0.94 -21.22
CA ASN A 136 2.93 1.74 -20.09
C ASN A 136 1.48 2.19 -20.27
N VAL A 137 0.55 1.66 -19.47
CA VAL A 137 -0.86 2.05 -19.47
C VAL A 137 -1.09 3.46 -18.92
N GLN A 138 -0.18 3.97 -18.08
CA GLN A 138 -0.27 5.34 -17.55
C GLN A 138 -0.06 6.42 -18.62
N ALA A 139 0.38 6.03 -19.83
CA ALA A 139 0.50 6.93 -20.97
C ALA A 139 -0.75 6.93 -21.88
N MET A 140 -1.80 6.15 -21.54
CA MET A 140 -3.00 5.99 -22.36
C MET A 140 -4.26 6.35 -21.58
N ASP A 141 -5.23 6.95 -22.27
CA ASP A 141 -6.54 7.28 -21.69
C ASP A 141 -7.41 6.02 -21.61
N TRP A 142 -8.32 5.94 -20.63
CA TRP A 142 -9.15 4.75 -20.38
C TRP A 142 -9.93 4.27 -21.61
N GLU A 143 -10.47 5.22 -22.39
CA GLU A 143 -11.20 4.92 -23.62
C GLU A 143 -10.38 4.10 -24.63
N SER A 144 -9.06 4.27 -24.63
CA SER A 144 -8.14 3.49 -25.47
C SER A 144 -7.80 2.13 -24.88
N LEU A 145 -7.85 1.99 -23.54
CA LEU A 145 -7.48 0.78 -22.81
C LEU A 145 -8.63 -0.24 -22.74
N LYS A 146 -9.88 0.22 -22.60
CA LYS A 146 -11.03 -0.65 -22.31
C LYS A 146 -11.37 -1.68 -23.40
N SER A 147 -10.84 -1.51 -24.61
CA SER A 147 -11.13 -2.40 -25.76
C SER A 147 -10.23 -3.64 -25.83
N PHE A 148 -9.13 -3.67 -25.08
CA PHE A 148 -8.19 -4.79 -25.14
C PHE A 148 -8.77 -6.07 -24.53
N ASP A 149 -8.55 -7.20 -25.20
CA ASP A 149 -8.81 -8.54 -24.64
C ASP A 149 -7.65 -8.98 -23.75
N VAL A 150 -7.83 -8.85 -22.44
CA VAL A 150 -6.84 -9.26 -21.43
C VAL A 150 -6.87 -10.75 -21.12
N GLY A 151 -7.88 -11.47 -21.61
CA GLY A 151 -7.92 -12.94 -21.60
C GLY A 151 -7.17 -13.60 -22.75
N ALA A 152 -6.74 -12.82 -23.76
CA ALA A 152 -6.25 -13.33 -25.03
C ALA A 152 -5.07 -14.32 -24.92
N LYS A 153 -4.15 -14.12 -23.98
CA LYS A 153 -3.00 -15.02 -23.76
C LYS A 153 -3.16 -15.95 -22.56
N HIS A 154 -4.31 -15.96 -21.90
CA HIS A 154 -4.55 -16.83 -20.74
C HIS A 154 -4.57 -18.32 -21.16
N PRO A 155 -4.00 -19.25 -20.38
CA PRO A 155 -4.02 -20.68 -20.72
C PRO A 155 -5.43 -21.24 -20.95
N ASN A 156 -6.42 -20.75 -20.20
CA ASN A 156 -7.83 -21.14 -20.31
C ASN A 156 -8.65 -20.24 -21.26
N ARG A 157 -8.04 -19.52 -22.20
CA ARG A 157 -8.72 -18.56 -23.11
C ARG A 157 -9.92 -19.12 -23.88
N GLU A 158 -10.02 -20.44 -24.05
CA GLU A 158 -11.17 -21.05 -24.72
C GLU A 158 -12.47 -20.88 -23.93
N HIS A 159 -12.37 -20.83 -22.59
CA HIS A 159 -13.47 -20.58 -21.66
C HIS A 159 -13.70 -19.09 -21.38
N PHE A 160 -12.71 -18.24 -21.68
CA PHE A 160 -12.72 -16.82 -21.36
C PHE A 160 -12.36 -16.02 -22.62
N ARG A 161 -13.40 -15.62 -23.38
CA ARG A 161 -13.27 -14.84 -24.61
C ARG A 161 -13.70 -13.41 -24.37
N ASP A 162 -13.04 -12.46 -25.05
CA ASP A 162 -13.41 -11.05 -25.02
C ASP A 162 -13.40 -10.42 -23.62
N VAL A 163 -12.47 -10.86 -22.77
CA VAL A 163 -12.36 -10.36 -21.39
C VAL A 163 -11.67 -9.01 -21.38
N ARG A 164 -12.28 -8.01 -20.75
CA ARG A 164 -11.77 -6.63 -20.75
C ARG A 164 -11.11 -6.25 -19.43
N LEU A 165 -10.31 -5.18 -19.46
CA LEU A 165 -9.84 -4.53 -18.25
C LEU A 165 -11.05 -4.07 -17.42
N CYS A 166 -10.88 -4.09 -16.10
CA CYS A 166 -11.89 -3.66 -15.14
C CYS A 166 -11.41 -2.39 -14.43
N LEU A 167 -12.31 -1.43 -14.21
CA LEU A 167 -12.03 -0.32 -13.31
C LEU A 167 -12.13 -0.77 -11.85
N LEU A 168 -11.36 -0.14 -10.96
CA LEU A 168 -11.42 -0.45 -9.54
C LEU A 168 -12.83 -0.25 -8.96
N GLU A 169 -13.55 0.78 -9.42
CA GLU A 169 -14.92 1.07 -8.98
C GLU A 169 -15.88 -0.08 -9.34
N GLU A 170 -15.83 -0.57 -10.59
CA GLU A 170 -16.64 -1.69 -11.06
C GLU A 170 -16.36 -2.97 -10.27
N ALA A 171 -15.09 -3.24 -9.97
CA ALA A 171 -14.69 -4.37 -9.16
C ALA A 171 -15.18 -4.24 -7.71
N ILE A 172 -15.04 -3.07 -7.09
CA ILE A 172 -15.51 -2.82 -5.72
C ILE A 172 -17.01 -3.01 -5.62
N ASP A 173 -17.79 -2.46 -6.56
CA ASP A 173 -19.25 -2.62 -6.58
C ASP A 173 -19.64 -4.10 -6.62
N TYR A 174 -19.02 -4.86 -7.54
CA TYR A 174 -19.28 -6.29 -7.66
C TYR A 174 -18.88 -7.07 -6.40
N LEU A 175 -17.68 -6.81 -5.86
CA LEU A 175 -17.13 -7.54 -4.72
C LEU A 175 -17.91 -7.23 -3.44
N LEU A 176 -18.26 -5.97 -3.18
CA LEU A 176 -19.06 -5.59 -2.01
C LEU A 176 -20.50 -6.14 -2.09
N ALA A 177 -21.12 -6.12 -3.27
CA ALA A 177 -22.45 -6.72 -3.46
C ALA A 177 -22.48 -8.22 -3.10
N ASN A 178 -21.35 -8.91 -3.29
CA ASN A 178 -21.17 -10.32 -2.96
C ASN A 178 -20.46 -10.55 -1.62
N LYS A 179 -20.28 -9.50 -0.80
CA LYS A 179 -19.62 -9.54 0.52
C LYS A 179 -18.19 -10.12 0.47
N VAL A 180 -17.49 -9.89 -0.62
CA VAL A 180 -16.09 -10.29 -0.81
C VAL A 180 -15.17 -9.24 -0.23
N LYS A 181 -14.16 -9.69 0.52
CA LYS A 181 -13.11 -8.84 1.07
C LYS A 181 -11.93 -8.74 0.13
N MET A 182 -11.15 -7.67 0.26
CA MET A 182 -10.18 -7.26 -0.75
C MET A 182 -8.83 -6.89 -0.16
N ILE A 183 -7.77 -7.33 -0.82
CA ILE A 183 -6.45 -6.67 -0.78
C ILE A 183 -6.34 -5.83 -2.05
N ILE A 184 -6.20 -4.53 -1.89
CA ILE A 184 -5.98 -3.58 -2.99
C ILE A 184 -4.49 -3.27 -3.04
N ASP A 185 -3.75 -4.00 -3.87
CA ASP A 185 -2.30 -3.79 -4.04
C ASP A 185 -2.03 -2.69 -5.09
N ILE A 186 -1.52 -1.56 -4.63
CA ILE A 186 -1.24 -0.44 -5.51
C ILE A 186 0.14 -0.59 -6.17
N LYS A 187 0.15 -0.56 -7.50
CA LYS A 187 1.37 -0.64 -8.32
C LYS A 187 1.78 0.69 -8.95
N GLY A 188 0.88 1.68 -8.92
CA GLY A 188 1.17 3.05 -9.34
C GLY A 188 1.87 3.83 -8.21
N GLU A 189 2.83 4.67 -8.57
CA GLU A 189 3.58 5.51 -7.62
C GLU A 189 3.32 7.01 -7.82
N ASP A 190 2.22 7.34 -8.50
CA ASP A 190 1.87 8.70 -8.86
C ASP A 190 0.84 9.32 -7.89
N LYS A 191 0.66 10.64 -7.99
CA LYS A 191 -0.27 11.37 -7.13
C LYS A 191 -1.74 11.03 -7.39
N GLN A 192 -2.09 10.66 -8.63
CA GLN A 192 -3.47 10.29 -8.98
C GLN A 192 -3.83 8.96 -8.31
N MET A 193 -2.91 8.01 -8.17
CA MET A 193 -3.10 6.79 -7.37
C MET A 193 -3.45 7.12 -5.91
N VAL A 194 -2.66 7.97 -5.24
CA VAL A 194 -2.95 8.38 -3.85
C VAL A 194 -4.31 9.06 -3.73
N ASN A 195 -4.61 10.00 -4.63
CA ASN A 195 -5.88 10.71 -4.64
C ASN A 195 -7.06 9.76 -4.89
N GLY A 196 -6.90 8.88 -5.87
CA GLY A 196 -7.91 7.92 -6.30
C GLY A 196 -8.28 6.97 -5.17
N ILE A 197 -7.30 6.34 -4.51
CA ILE A 197 -7.56 5.44 -3.38
C ILE A 197 -8.27 6.15 -2.23
N VAL A 198 -7.80 7.34 -1.83
CA VAL A 198 -8.45 8.11 -0.76
C VAL A 198 -9.89 8.47 -1.15
N GLN A 199 -10.12 8.87 -2.40
CA GLN A 199 -11.46 9.18 -2.89
C GLN A 199 -12.35 7.92 -2.93
N THR A 200 -11.82 6.77 -3.34
CA THR A 200 -12.54 5.49 -3.38
C THR A 200 -13.05 5.10 -2.00
N PHE A 201 -12.21 5.22 -0.94
CA PHE A 201 -12.62 4.95 0.45
C PHE A 201 -13.59 6.00 0.99
N ALA A 202 -13.38 7.28 0.66
CA ALA A 202 -14.29 8.35 1.06
C ALA A 202 -15.70 8.18 0.46
N SER A 203 -15.79 7.77 -0.81
CA SER A 203 -17.06 7.50 -1.49
C SER A 203 -17.71 6.19 -1.05
N ASN A 204 -16.92 5.22 -0.55
CA ASN A 204 -17.41 3.91 -0.13
C ASN A 204 -16.95 3.55 1.29
N PRO A 205 -17.56 4.13 2.35
CA PRO A 205 -17.12 3.90 3.73
C PRO A 205 -17.19 2.44 4.21
N VAL A 206 -17.91 1.57 3.51
CA VAL A 206 -17.91 0.13 3.82
C VAL A 206 -16.51 -0.48 3.63
N LEU A 207 -15.68 0.10 2.76
CA LEU A 207 -14.32 -0.39 2.47
C LEU A 207 -13.41 -0.39 3.70
N TYR A 208 -13.60 0.50 4.68
CA TYR A 208 -12.80 0.48 5.92
C TYR A 208 -12.88 -0.86 6.65
N LYS A 209 -13.93 -1.66 6.41
CA LYS A 209 -14.16 -2.99 7.01
C LYS A 209 -13.99 -4.15 6.03
N TYR A 210 -13.80 -3.86 4.74
CA TYR A 210 -13.76 -4.87 3.66
C TYR A 210 -12.46 -4.88 2.88
N ALA A 211 -11.65 -3.82 2.95
CA ALA A 211 -10.45 -3.67 2.14
C ALA A 211 -9.24 -3.24 2.95
N VAL A 212 -8.10 -3.82 2.62
CA VAL A 212 -6.77 -3.34 3.01
C VAL A 212 -6.04 -2.81 1.78
N VAL A 213 -5.27 -1.74 1.94
CA VAL A 213 -4.40 -1.21 0.87
C VAL A 213 -2.97 -1.70 1.10
N THR A 214 -2.38 -2.30 0.07
CA THR A 214 -0.99 -2.78 0.15
C THR A 214 -0.11 -2.12 -0.90
N SER A 215 1.18 -2.06 -0.62
CA SER A 215 2.18 -1.58 -1.57
C SER A 215 3.56 -2.06 -1.15
N PHE A 216 4.44 -2.26 -2.12
CA PHE A 216 5.88 -2.39 -1.86
C PHE A 216 6.54 -1.05 -1.51
N ASN A 217 5.94 0.07 -1.90
CA ASN A 217 6.48 1.39 -1.66
C ASN A 217 5.90 1.99 -0.36
N PRO A 218 6.68 2.07 0.74
CA PRO A 218 6.18 2.58 2.00
C PRO A 218 5.76 4.06 1.93
N PHE A 219 6.31 4.85 0.99
CA PHE A 219 5.93 6.25 0.82
C PHE A 219 4.52 6.40 0.24
N MET A 220 4.06 5.46 -0.58
CA MET A 220 2.69 5.47 -1.10
C MET A 220 1.68 5.20 0.01
N LEU A 221 1.92 4.15 0.82
CA LEU A 221 1.12 3.85 1.99
C LEU A 221 1.13 5.00 3.00
N TYR A 222 2.28 5.63 3.22
CA TYR A 222 2.39 6.79 4.09
C TYR A 222 1.52 7.94 3.58
N GLN A 223 1.59 8.28 2.29
CA GLN A 223 0.81 9.39 1.72
C GLN A 223 -0.70 9.13 1.79
N ILE A 224 -1.14 7.90 1.52
CA ILE A 224 -2.55 7.49 1.64
C ILE A 224 -3.00 7.61 3.09
N ARG A 225 -2.31 6.94 4.02
CA ARG A 225 -2.70 6.89 5.42
C ARG A 225 -2.51 8.20 6.17
N LYS A 226 -1.66 9.10 5.68
CA LYS A 226 -1.52 10.45 6.24
C LYS A 226 -2.76 11.29 5.96
N ARG A 227 -3.42 11.07 4.82
CA ARG A 227 -4.65 11.77 4.42
C ARG A 227 -5.88 11.10 5.01
N ASP A 228 -5.85 9.78 5.09
CA ASP A 228 -6.92 8.98 5.67
C ASP A 228 -6.35 7.89 6.60
N PRO A 229 -6.23 8.17 7.90
CA PRO A 229 -5.60 7.25 8.86
C PRO A 229 -6.43 5.99 9.17
N GLU A 230 -7.73 5.99 8.83
CA GLU A 230 -8.64 4.88 9.09
C GLU A 230 -8.46 3.75 8.07
N ILE A 231 -7.90 4.05 6.88
CA ILE A 231 -7.49 3.05 5.91
C ILE A 231 -6.45 2.11 6.54
N VAL A 232 -6.81 0.83 6.59
CA VAL A 232 -5.88 -0.25 6.94
C VAL A 232 -4.88 -0.37 5.79
N GLY A 233 -3.59 -0.18 6.10
CA GLY A 233 -2.53 -0.37 5.13
C GLY A 233 -1.48 -1.34 5.63
N ALA A 234 -0.95 -2.17 4.72
CA ALA A 234 0.09 -3.13 5.01
C ALA A 234 1.20 -3.08 3.96
N LEU A 235 2.44 -3.27 4.39
CA LEU A 235 3.61 -3.25 3.52
C LEU A 235 3.77 -4.63 2.88
N THR A 236 3.94 -4.66 1.56
CA THR A 236 4.24 -5.89 0.83
C THR A 236 5.76 -6.11 0.86
N CYS A 237 6.19 -7.32 1.24
CA CYS A 237 7.60 -7.70 1.29
C CYS A 237 7.83 -8.91 0.35
N SER A 238 8.98 -8.98 -0.32
CA SER A 238 9.35 -10.20 -1.03
C SER A 238 9.73 -11.30 -0.03
N GLY A 239 9.58 -12.57 -0.44
CA GLY A 239 9.84 -13.74 0.41
C GLY A 239 11.28 -13.89 0.92
N ASP A 240 12.22 -13.06 0.44
CA ASP A 240 13.59 -12.95 0.96
C ASP A 240 13.74 -11.89 2.08
N GLY A 241 12.63 -11.29 2.53
CA GLY A 241 12.61 -10.26 3.56
C GLY A 241 13.07 -8.88 3.07
N ARG A 242 13.29 -8.69 1.75
CA ARG A 242 13.61 -7.39 1.18
C ARG A 242 12.34 -6.64 0.78
N LEU A 243 12.41 -5.32 0.80
CA LEU A 243 11.41 -4.47 0.14
C LEU A 243 11.69 -4.57 -1.36
N ALA A 244 10.88 -5.33 -2.10
CA ALA A 244 11.04 -5.44 -3.55
C ALA A 244 10.73 -4.09 -4.20
N GLY A 245 11.73 -3.48 -4.85
CA GLY A 245 11.62 -2.14 -5.40
C GLY A 245 12.90 -1.29 -5.32
N ALA A 246 13.93 -1.76 -4.60
CA ALA A 246 15.29 -1.33 -4.93
C ALA A 246 15.71 -2.01 -6.25
N PRO A 247 16.29 -1.27 -7.21
CA PRO A 247 16.69 -1.80 -8.52
C PRO A 247 17.61 -3.02 -8.43
#